data_AF-A0A359KFN0-F1
#
_entry.id   AF-A0A359KFN0-F1
#
_cell.length_a   1.000
_cell.length_b   1.000
_cell.length_c   1.000
_cell.angle_alpha   90.00
_cell.angle_beta   90.00
_cell.angle_gamma   90.00
#
_symmetry.space_group_name_H-M   'P 1'
#
loop_
_entity.id
_entity.type
_entity.pdbx_description
1 polymer ?
#
loop_
_entity_poly.entity_id
_entity_poly.type
_entity_poly.pdbx_seq_one_letter_code
_entity_poly.pdbx_strand_id
1 'polypeptide(L)'
;MSNPPTAFSQTLHIRDHCLCLHAQRAARALSRRFDEAFRPYGITSGQFSLMNGLNRPEPPTIGAVAELLAMDRSTVTANLKPLERAGLVTIAVDEKDRRGRR
;
A
#
# COMPACT_ATOMS: atom_id res chain seq x y z
N MET A 1 24.79 -6.05 43.93
CA MET A 1 23.34 -6.35 43.79
C MET A 1 23.01 -6.26 42.31
N SER A 2 23.06 -7.39 41.63
CA SER A 2 22.71 -7.52 40.21
C SER A 2 21.23 -7.18 40.06
N ASN A 3 20.87 -6.31 39.12
CA ASN A 3 19.49 -5.96 38.84
C ASN A 3 18.97 -6.92 37.73
N PRO A 4 18.07 -7.90 38.00
CA PRO A 4 17.40 -8.65 36.94
C PRO A 4 15.93 -8.18 36.81
N PRO A 5 15.13 -8.75 35.90
CA PRO A 5 14.92 -8.41 34.49
C PRO A 5 13.92 -7.24 34.26
N THR A 6 14.09 -6.08 34.90
CA THR A 6 13.26 -4.89 34.64
C THR A 6 13.42 -4.29 33.24
N ALA A 7 14.41 -4.74 32.46
CA ALA A 7 14.73 -4.20 31.14
C ALA A 7 13.65 -4.41 30.05
N PHE A 8 12.71 -5.34 30.23
CA PHE A 8 11.71 -5.67 29.19
C PHE A 8 10.28 -5.28 29.54
N SER A 9 9.96 -4.88 30.78
CA SER A 9 8.58 -4.55 31.15
C SER A 9 8.00 -3.41 30.32
N GLN A 10 8.81 -2.38 30.05
CA GLN A 10 8.43 -1.25 29.19
C GLN A 10 8.24 -1.70 27.74
N THR A 11 9.12 -2.54 27.22
CA THR A 11 9.01 -3.09 25.86
C THR A 11 7.75 -3.94 25.69
N LEU A 12 7.42 -4.79 26.67
CA LEU A 12 6.21 -5.61 26.67
C LEU A 12 4.95 -4.73 26.76
N HIS A 13 4.97 -3.72 27.64
CA HIS A 13 3.88 -2.77 27.74
C HIS A 13 3.61 -2.06 26.40
N ILE A 14 4.66 -1.55 25.75
CA ILE A 14 4.54 -0.93 24.41
C ILE A 14 4.04 -1.94 23.38
N ARG A 15 4.58 -3.16 23.33
CA ARG A 15 4.14 -4.20 22.39
C ARG A 15 2.64 -4.48 22.51
N ASP A 16 2.13 -4.55 23.75
CA ASP A 16 0.75 -4.96 24.01
C ASP A 16 -0.24 -3.79 23.83
N HIS A 17 0.20 -2.53 23.88
CA HIS A 17 -0.68 -1.34 23.79
C HIS A 17 -0.42 -0.44 22.57
N CYS A 18 0.63 -0.69 21.77
CA CYS A 18 0.96 0.14 20.61
C CYS A 18 -0.03 -0.06 19.46
N LEU A 19 -0.90 0.92 19.24
CA LEU A 19 -1.88 0.93 18.15
C LEU A 19 -1.21 0.79 16.77
N CYS A 20 -0.06 1.44 16.55
CA CYS A 20 0.68 1.33 15.29
C CYS A 20 1.12 -0.12 15.03
N LEU A 21 1.68 -0.80 16.03
CA LEU A 21 2.11 -2.19 15.90
C LEU A 21 0.92 -3.12 15.61
N HIS A 22 -0.19 -2.93 16.33
CA HIS A 22 -1.40 -3.74 16.11
C HIS A 22 -2.01 -3.50 14.73
N ALA A 23 -2.09 -2.24 14.28
CA ALA A 23 -2.57 -1.88 12.94
C ALA A 23 -1.68 -2.49 11.84
N GLN A 24 -0.36 -2.42 11.98
CA GLN A 24 0.57 -3.04 11.03
C GLN A 24 0.42 -4.57 10.98
N ARG A 25 0.23 -5.22 12.14
CA ARG A 25 -0.01 -6.67 12.20
C ARG A 25 -1.32 -7.06 11.53
N ALA A 26 -2.40 -6.31 11.80
CA ALA A 26 -3.70 -6.51 11.19
C ALA A 26 -3.64 -6.31 9.67
N ALA A 27 -3.03 -5.22 9.20
CA ALA A 27 -2.83 -4.95 7.78
C ALA A 27 -2.08 -6.09 7.08
N ARG A 28 -0.96 -6.56 7.63
CA ARG A 28 -0.22 -7.70 7.07
C ARG A 28 -1.03 -9.00 7.04
N ALA A 29 -1.85 -9.25 8.07
CA ALA A 29 -2.71 -10.43 8.11
C ALA A 29 -3.80 -10.39 7.03
N LEU A 30 -4.42 -9.21 6.84
CA LEU A 30 -5.38 -8.97 5.77
C LEU A 30 -4.72 -9.12 4.41
N SER A 31 -3.59 -8.45 4.16
CA SER A 31 -2.85 -8.55 2.89
C SER A 31 -2.55 -9.99 2.53
N ARG A 32 -2.01 -10.81 3.46
CA ARG A 32 -1.74 -12.23 3.17
C ARG A 32 -2.98 -13.01 2.72
N ARG A 33 -4.13 -12.77 3.38
CA ARG A 33 -5.39 -13.42 3.02
C ARG A 33 -5.88 -13.02 1.63
N PHE A 34 -5.80 -11.73 1.31
CA PHE A 34 -6.18 -11.24 -0.02
C PHE A 34 -5.19 -11.67 -1.10
N ASP A 35 -3.89 -11.66 -0.82
CA ASP A 35 -2.85 -12.11 -1.75
C ASP A 35 -3.03 -13.61 -2.08
N GLU A 36 -3.38 -14.44 -1.10
CA GLU A 36 -3.71 -15.85 -1.34
C GLU A 36 -4.95 -16.01 -2.25
N ALA A 37 -6.02 -15.25 -1.97
CA ALA A 37 -7.22 -15.24 -2.78
C ALA A 37 -6.98 -14.69 -4.20
N PHE A 38 -6.05 -13.74 -4.36
CA PHE A 38 -5.72 -13.13 -5.64
C PHE A 38 -4.65 -13.85 -6.44
N ARG A 39 -4.01 -14.87 -5.86
CA ARG A 39 -2.99 -15.68 -6.53
C ARG A 39 -3.41 -16.19 -7.92
N PRO A 40 -4.65 -16.70 -8.15
CA PRO A 40 -5.08 -17.15 -9.47
C PRO A 40 -5.14 -16.04 -10.52
N TYR A 41 -5.27 -14.78 -10.10
CA TYR A 41 -5.34 -13.60 -10.97
C TYR A 41 -3.98 -12.91 -11.17
N GLY A 42 -2.93 -13.38 -10.50
CA GLY A 42 -1.58 -12.84 -10.64
C GLY A 42 -1.39 -11.42 -10.09
N ILE A 43 -2.26 -10.98 -9.16
CA ILE A 43 -2.18 -9.64 -8.53
C ILE A 43 -2.05 -9.73 -7.01
N THR A 44 -1.54 -8.66 -6.40
CA THR A 44 -1.49 -8.49 -4.94
C THR A 44 -2.66 -7.63 -4.43
N SER A 45 -2.93 -7.71 -3.13
CA SER A 45 -3.84 -6.83 -2.41
C SER A 45 -3.51 -5.34 -2.60
N GLY A 46 -2.22 -4.99 -2.58
CA GLY A 46 -1.77 -3.61 -2.83
C GLY A 46 -2.04 -3.14 -4.25
N GLN A 47 -1.80 -4.00 -5.24
CA GLN A 47 -2.14 -3.73 -6.65
C GLN A 47 -3.65 -3.60 -6.85
N PHE A 48 -4.45 -4.43 -6.18
CA PHE A 48 -5.90 -4.33 -6.19
C PHE A 48 -6.39 -3.01 -5.57
N SER A 49 -5.86 -2.61 -4.41
CA SER A 49 -6.16 -1.30 -3.80
C SER A 49 -5.78 -0.14 -4.72
N LEU A 50 -4.65 -0.24 -5.42
CA LEU A 50 -4.24 0.76 -6.41
C LEU A 50 -5.25 0.87 -7.56
N MET A 51 -5.65 -0.26 -8.15
CA MET A 51 -6.67 -0.26 -9.22
C MET A 51 -8.01 0.33 -8.72
N ASN A 52 -8.43 0.02 -7.50
CA ASN A 52 -9.63 0.61 -6.91
C ASN A 52 -9.46 2.14 -6.71
N GLY A 53 -8.28 2.58 -6.30
CA GLY A 53 -7.95 4.01 -6.17
C GLY A 53 -7.91 4.76 -7.51
N LEU A 54 -7.69 4.06 -8.62
CA LEU A 54 -7.71 4.59 -9.99
C LEU A 54 -9.12 4.60 -10.60
N ASN A 55 -10.01 3.69 -10.15
CA ASN A 55 -11.35 3.51 -10.71
C ASN A 55 -12.30 4.66 -10.31
N ARG A 56 -12.22 5.78 -11.02
CA ARG A 56 -13.02 7.00 -10.80
C ARG A 56 -13.53 7.55 -12.14
N PRO A 57 -14.62 8.36 -12.14
CA PRO A 57 -15.15 8.95 -13.38
C PRO A 57 -14.13 9.77 -14.18
N GLU A 58 -13.23 10.47 -13.48
CA GLU A 58 -12.09 11.17 -14.08
C GLU A 58 -10.77 10.50 -13.65
N PRO A 59 -9.85 10.22 -14.59
CA PRO A 59 -8.54 9.65 -14.26
C PRO A 59 -7.79 10.54 -13.26
N PRO A 60 -7.44 10.01 -12.07
CA PRO A 60 -6.72 10.79 -11.06
C PRO A 60 -5.25 10.96 -11.46
N THR A 61 -4.61 12.01 -10.95
CA THR A 61 -3.15 12.12 -11.07
C THR A 61 -2.46 11.11 -10.15
N ILE A 62 -1.22 10.71 -10.48
CA ILE A 62 -0.39 9.86 -9.60
C ILE A 62 -0.31 10.43 -8.18
N GLY A 63 -0.21 11.76 -8.04
CA GLY A 63 -0.16 12.43 -6.74
C GLY A 63 -1.43 12.22 -5.91
N ALA A 64 -2.60 12.37 -6.52
CA ALA A 64 -3.88 12.18 -5.84
C ALA A 64 -4.12 10.72 -5.42
N VAL A 65 -3.61 9.76 -6.20
CA VAL A 65 -3.67 8.34 -5.84
C VAL A 65 -2.71 8.02 -4.71
N ALA A 66 -1.51 8.58 -4.72
CA ALA A 66 -0.52 8.40 -3.65
C ALA A 66 -1.06 8.92 -2.31
N GLU A 67 -1.69 10.10 -2.32
CA GLU A 67 -2.34 10.67 -1.13
C GLU A 67 -3.48 9.79 -0.62
N LEU A 68 -4.39 9.35 -1.51
CA LEU A 68 -5.50 8.47 -1.13
C LEU A 68 -5.00 7.18 -0.47
N LEU A 69 -3.94 6.57 -1.01
CA LEU A 69 -3.43 5.28 -0.55
C LEU A 69 -2.42 5.41 0.59
N ALA A 70 -2.11 6.63 1.05
CA ALA A 70 -1.03 6.91 1.99
C ALA A 70 0.30 6.28 1.55
N MET A 71 0.64 6.45 0.27
CA MET A 71 1.85 5.93 -0.37
C MET A 71 2.70 7.05 -0.96
N ASP A 72 4.01 6.83 -1.02
CA ASP A 72 4.88 7.69 -1.79
C ASP A 72 4.64 7.53 -3.30
N ARG A 73 4.83 8.61 -4.07
CA ARG A 73 4.65 8.60 -5.53
C ARG A 73 5.54 7.57 -6.24
N SER A 74 6.74 7.32 -5.71
CA SER A 74 7.66 6.29 -6.22
C SER A 74 7.07 4.89 -6.07
N THR A 75 6.43 4.59 -4.93
CA THR A 75 5.74 3.32 -4.67
C THR A 75 4.54 3.14 -5.61
N VAL A 76 3.74 4.18 -5.82
CA VAL A 76 2.63 4.13 -6.80
C VAL A 76 3.18 3.84 -8.21
N THR A 77 4.18 4.61 -8.65
CA THR A 77 4.79 4.44 -9.98
C THR A 77 5.40 3.05 -10.16
N ALA A 78 6.04 2.50 -9.12
CA ALA A 78 6.60 1.15 -9.16
C ALA A 78 5.50 0.07 -9.27
N ASN A 79 4.36 0.25 -8.61
CA ASN A 79 3.23 -0.68 -8.65
C ASN A 79 2.40 -0.57 -9.94
N LEU A 80 2.40 0.57 -10.62
CA LEU A 80 1.73 0.73 -11.92
C LEU A 80 2.41 -0.08 -13.04
N LYS A 81 3.74 -0.16 -13.06
CA LYS A 81 4.49 -0.90 -14.10
C LYS A 81 4.06 -2.36 -14.29
N PRO A 82 3.96 -3.21 -13.24
CA PRO A 82 3.49 -4.59 -13.41
C PRO A 82 2.01 -4.66 -13.83
N LEU A 83 1.17 -3.73 -13.37
CA LEU A 83 -0.24 -3.68 -13.76
C LEU A 83 -0.42 -3.31 -15.23
N GLU A 84 0.38 -2.36 -15.73
CA GLU A 84 0.39 -1.96 -17.14
C GLU A 84 0.84 -3.12 -18.03
N ARG A 85 1.90 -3.83 -17.64
CA ARG A 85 2.36 -5.04 -18.35
C ARG A 85 1.33 -6.16 -18.37
N ALA A 86 0.50 -6.26 -17.34
CA ALA A 86 -0.60 -7.20 -17.26
C ALA A 86 -1.86 -6.73 -18.03
N GLY A 87 -1.83 -5.53 -18.63
CA GLY A 87 -2.98 -4.97 -19.35
C GLY A 87 -4.14 -4.52 -18.45
N LEU A 88 -3.89 -4.34 -17.14
CA LEU A 88 -4.91 -4.00 -16.15
C LEU A 88 -5.08 -2.48 -15.97
N VAL A 89 -4.08 -1.69 -16.36
CA VAL A 89 -4.12 -0.22 -16.35
C VAL A 89 -3.49 0.33 -17.62
N THR A 90 -3.83 1.56 -17.97
CA THR A 90 -3.18 2.31 -19.06
C THR A 90 -2.70 3.64 -18.50
N ILE A 91 -1.45 4.00 -18.79
CA ILE A 91 -0.88 5.29 -18.39
C ILE A 91 -0.88 6.22 -19.59
N ALA A 92 -1.49 7.39 -19.45
CA ALA A 92 -1.53 8.43 -20.47
C ALA A 92 -0.79 9.70 -20.02
N VAL A 93 -0.23 10.44 -20.96
CA VAL A 93 0.28 11.79 -20.70
C VAL A 93 -0.92 12.71 -20.55
N ASP A 94 -0.93 13.55 -19.52
CA ASP A 94 -1.99 14.53 -19.33
C ASP A 94 -1.94 15.57 -20.47
N GLU A 95 -3.05 15.73 -21.20
CA GLU A 95 -3.15 16.68 -22.30
C GLU A 95 -3.00 18.14 -21.84
N LYS A 96 -3.34 18.44 -20.58
CA LYS A 96 -3.30 19.79 -19.99
C LYS A 96 -1.96 20.10 -19.31
N ASP A 97 -1.20 19.08 -18.95
CA ASP A 97 0.16 19.23 -18.42
C ASP A 97 1.04 18.11 -18.95
N ARG A 98 1.91 18.42 -19.92
CA ARG A 98 2.84 17.45 -20.53
C ARG A 98 3.82 16.82 -19.53
N ARG A 99 3.94 17.34 -18.31
CA ARG A 99 4.71 16.73 -17.21
C ARG A 99 3.87 15.81 -16.32
N GLY A 100 2.54 15.90 -16.42
CA GLY A 100 1.58 15.05 -15.72
C GLY A 100 1.37 13.71 -16.42
N ARG A 101 1.23 12.65 -15.62
CA ARG A 101 0.78 11.33 -16.07
C ARG A 101 -0.49 10.95 -15.31
N ARG A 102 -1.46 10.39 -16.01
CA ARG A 102 -2.73 9.89 -15.50
C ARG A 102 -2.87 8.41 -15.79
#